data_AF-A0A7S1UU28-F1
#
_entry.id   AF-A0A7S1UU28-F1
#
_cell.length_a   1.000
_cell.length_b   1.000
_cell.length_c   1.000
_cell.angle_alpha   90.00
_cell.angle_beta   90.00
_cell.angle_gamma   90.00
#
_symmetry.space_group_name_H-M   'P 1'
#
loop_
_entity.id
_entity.type
_entity.pdbx_description
1 polymer ?
#
loop_
_entity_poly.entity_id
_entity_poly.type
_entity_poly.pdbx_seq_one_letter_code
_entity_poly.pdbx_strand_id
1 'polypeptide(L)'
;EKFDRLRYVEIKHGRICMLGVVGYLVNAAGIYLPGDIDYSGTKFSDLGYGWDASFAVPVAGALQVLAFVGFLELAVMKDITGGEFVGDFRNDALDFGWDTFDEETKMTKRAVELNQGRAAQMGLLALMIHDKLGNVEDFFPSA
;
A
#
# COMPACT_ATOMS: atom_id res chain seq x y z
N GLU A 1 23.07 -4.62 -12.30
CA GLU A 1 23.22 -4.33 -10.85
C GLU A 1 22.56 -3.02 -10.39
N LYS A 2 23.03 -1.82 -10.79
CA LYS A 2 22.39 -0.55 -10.36
C LYS A 2 20.94 -0.43 -10.82
N PHE A 3 20.65 -0.82 -12.06
CA PHE A 3 19.31 -0.78 -12.63
C PHE A 3 18.34 -1.74 -11.93
N ASP A 4 18.76 -2.97 -11.65
CA ASP A 4 17.92 -3.98 -11.01
C ASP A 4 17.51 -3.55 -9.60
N ARG A 5 18.46 -2.97 -8.85
CA ARG A 5 18.16 -2.35 -7.54
C ARG A 5 17.20 -1.17 -7.66
N LEU A 6 17.38 -0.29 -8.65
CA LEU A 6 16.48 0.85 -8.85
C LEU A 6 15.07 0.40 -9.25
N ARG A 7 14.95 -0.64 -10.09
CA ARG A 7 13.66 -1.22 -10.46
C ARG A 7 12.98 -1.87 -9.27
N TYR A 8 13.72 -2.58 -8.42
CA TYR A 8 13.19 -3.13 -7.17
C TYR A 8 12.65 -2.03 -6.25
N VAL A 9 13.44 -0.97 -6.05
CA VAL A 9 13.06 0.19 -5.23
C VAL A 9 11.80 0.85 -5.79
N GLU A 10 11.73 1.05 -7.10
CA GLU A 10 10.57 1.63 -7.79
C GLU A 10 9.29 0.80 -7.58
N ILE A 11 9.37 -0.52 -7.78
CA ILE A 11 8.23 -1.44 -7.58
C ILE A 11 7.79 -1.43 -6.12
N LYS A 12 8.73 -1.51 -5.17
CA LYS A 12 8.41 -1.53 -3.74
C LYS A 12 7.70 -0.25 -3.30
N HIS A 13 8.21 0.92 -3.66
CA HIS A 13 7.53 2.19 -3.36
C HIS A 13 6.19 2.28 -4.10
N GLY A 14 6.12 1.82 -5.35
CA GLY A 14 4.89 1.77 -6.13
C GLY A 14 3.80 0.97 -5.42
N ARG A 15 4.12 -0.22 -4.91
CA ARG A 15 3.17 -1.08 -4.16
C ARG A 15 2.69 -0.42 -2.87
N ILE A 16 3.59 0.18 -2.10
CA ILE A 16 3.25 0.91 -0.88
C ILE A 16 2.30 2.07 -1.21
N CYS A 17 2.60 2.85 -2.26
CA CYS A 17 1.74 3.96 -2.66
C CYS A 17 0.39 3.51 -3.23
N MET A 18 0.33 2.41 -3.99
CA MET A 18 -0.94 1.86 -4.47
C MET A 18 -1.88 1.50 -3.32
N LEU A 19 -1.37 0.81 -2.30
CA LEU A 19 -2.14 0.49 -1.10
C LEU A 19 -2.48 1.74 -0.29
N GLY A 20 -1.56 2.71 -0.21
CA GLY A 20 -1.78 3.99 0.48
C GLY A 20 -2.91 4.81 -0.12
N VAL A 21 -2.97 4.94 -1.45
CA VAL A 21 -4.05 5.67 -2.14
C VAL A 21 -5.39 4.97 -1.92
N VAL A 22 -5.46 3.65 -2.12
CA VAL A 22 -6.71 2.91 -1.92
C VAL A 22 -7.17 3.02 -0.46
N GLY A 23 -6.27 2.86 0.51
CA GLY A 23 -6.58 3.03 1.93
C GLY A 23 -7.08 4.43 2.27
N TYR A 24 -6.46 5.47 1.72
CA TYR A 24 -6.90 6.85 1.90
C TYR A 24 -8.33 7.05 1.37
N LEU A 25 -8.63 6.58 0.16
CA LEU A 25 -9.95 6.71 -0.47
C LEU A 25 -11.04 5.93 0.28
N VAL A 26 -10.74 4.72 0.76
CA VAL A 26 -11.69 3.90 1.54
C VAL A 26 -12.05 4.61 2.86
N ASN A 27 -11.05 5.17 3.55
CA ASN A 27 -11.29 5.92 4.78
C ASN A 27 -12.03 7.24 4.50
N ALA A 28 -11.69 7.94 3.41
CA ALA A 28 -12.40 9.16 2.99
C ALA A 28 -13.86 8.87 2.62
N ALA A 29 -14.18 7.68 2.10
CA ALA A 29 -15.55 7.23 1.85
C ALA A 29 -16.31 6.83 3.13
N GLY A 30 -15.69 6.94 4.31
CA GLY A 30 -16.31 6.60 5.59
C GLY A 30 -16.50 5.10 5.84
N ILE A 31 -15.77 4.25 5.11
CA ILE A 31 -15.86 2.80 5.25
C ILE A 31 -14.88 2.36 6.34
N TYR A 32 -15.41 2.15 7.55
CA TYR A 32 -14.64 1.71 8.72
C TYR A 32 -15.00 0.30 9.16
N LEU A 33 -14.06 -0.37 9.81
CA LEU A 33 -14.35 -1.62 10.51
C LEU A 33 -15.27 -1.34 11.72
N PRO A 34 -16.28 -2.19 11.98
CA PRO A 34 -17.10 -2.05 13.17
C PRO A 34 -16.30 -2.41 14.42
N GLY A 35 -16.47 -1.61 15.49
CA GLY A 35 -15.88 -1.86 16.81
C GLY A 35 -14.79 -0.87 17.22
N ASP A 36 -14.09 -1.23 18.29
CA ASP A 36 -13.07 -0.39 18.93
C ASP A 36 -11.67 -0.88 18.54
N ILE A 37 -10.76 0.07 18.27
CA ILE A 37 -9.35 -0.24 17.97
C ILE A 37 -8.58 -0.63 19.22
N ASP A 38 -9.07 -0.22 20.39
CA ASP A 38 -8.44 -0.48 21.68
C ASP A 38 -9.47 -0.85 22.75
N TYR A 39 -8.96 -1.26 23.91
CA TYR A 39 -9.78 -1.56 25.08
C TYR A 39 -10.30 -0.30 25.79
N SER A 40 -9.94 0.90 25.33
CA SER A 40 -10.38 2.17 25.93
C SER A 40 -11.69 2.69 25.33
N GLY A 41 -12.16 2.07 24.22
CA GLY A 41 -13.42 2.39 23.58
C GLY A 41 -13.27 3.37 22.41
N THR A 42 -12.06 3.53 21.86
CA THR A 42 -11.83 4.37 20.67
C THR A 42 -12.33 3.61 19.44
N LYS A 43 -13.32 4.14 18.72
CA LYS A 43 -13.86 3.47 17.52
C LYS A 43 -12.98 3.72 16.31
N PHE A 44 -13.00 2.80 15.35
CA PHE A 44 -12.32 3.01 14.06
C PHE A 44 -12.88 4.21 13.30
N SER A 45 -14.18 4.52 13.44
CA SER A 45 -14.80 5.71 12.86
C SER A 45 -14.26 7.02 13.43
N ASP A 46 -13.78 7.00 14.67
CA ASP A 46 -13.37 8.21 15.39
C ASP A 46 -11.96 8.68 14.98
N LEU A 47 -11.20 7.80 14.31
CA LEU A 47 -9.86 8.10 13.78
C LEU A 47 -9.92 9.02 12.55
N GLY A 48 -11.03 9.00 11.80
CA GLY A 48 -11.20 9.76 10.58
C GLY A 48 -10.36 9.26 9.40
N TYR A 49 -9.93 10.18 8.54
CA TYR A 49 -9.06 9.92 7.39
C TYR A 49 -7.99 11.03 7.31
N GLY A 50 -7.04 10.90 6.39
CA GLY A 50 -6.00 11.91 6.21
C GLY A 50 -4.68 11.58 6.90
N TRP A 51 -3.75 12.53 6.83
CA TRP A 51 -2.44 12.41 7.45
C TRP A 51 -2.53 12.32 8.98
N ASP A 52 -3.44 13.08 9.58
CA ASP A 52 -3.57 13.15 11.03
C ASP A 52 -4.18 11.88 11.63
N ALA A 53 -5.05 11.18 10.87
CA ALA A 53 -5.58 9.86 11.25
C ALA A 53 -4.46 8.81 11.44
N SER A 54 -3.35 8.93 10.70
CA SER A 54 -2.21 8.02 10.86
C SER A 54 -1.50 8.17 12.21
N PHE A 55 -1.58 9.35 12.84
CA PHE A 55 -1.04 9.61 14.18
C PHE A 55 -2.05 9.38 15.30
N ALA A 56 -3.33 9.29 14.97
CA ALA A 56 -4.40 8.99 15.92
C ALA A 56 -4.43 7.51 16.34
N VAL A 57 -3.76 6.63 15.59
CA VAL A 57 -3.65 5.19 15.92
C VAL A 57 -2.91 5.01 17.26
N PRO A 58 -3.43 4.18 18.19
CA PRO A 58 -2.75 3.89 19.44
C PRO A 58 -1.32 3.38 19.22
N VAL A 59 -0.35 3.94 19.95
CA VAL A 59 1.09 3.68 19.77
C VAL A 59 1.42 2.19 19.84
N ALA A 60 0.78 1.45 20.75
CA ALA A 60 0.97 0.01 20.89
C ALA A 60 0.55 -0.76 19.61
N GLY A 61 -0.57 -0.39 18.99
CA GLY A 61 -1.04 -0.97 17.74
C GLY A 61 -0.13 -0.61 16.57
N ALA A 62 0.29 0.67 16.48
CA ALA A 62 1.24 1.11 15.45
C ALA A 62 2.58 0.35 15.52
N LEU A 63 3.09 0.11 16.74
CA LEU A 63 4.31 -0.68 16.94
C LEU A 63 4.14 -2.15 16.55
N GLN A 64 2.98 -2.75 16.81
CA GLN A 64 2.68 -4.13 16.37
C GLN A 64 2.67 -4.22 14.84
N VAL A 65 2.03 -3.27 14.16
CA VAL A 65 2.03 -3.22 12.68
C VAL A 65 3.45 -3.04 12.15
N LEU A 66 4.24 -2.12 12.72
CA LEU A 66 5.62 -1.90 12.31
C LEU A 66 6.49 -3.14 12.53
N ALA A 67 6.34 -3.83 13.67
CA ALA A 67 7.07 -5.07 13.95
C ALA A 67 6.66 -6.20 13.00
N PHE A 68 5.37 -6.36 12.71
CA PHE A 68 4.87 -7.37 11.79
C PHE A 68 5.31 -7.11 10.35
N VAL A 69 5.19 -5.88 9.86
CA VAL A 69 5.67 -5.48 8.53
C VAL A 69 7.19 -5.61 8.44
N GLY A 70 7.93 -5.21 9.49
CA GLY A 70 9.37 -5.40 9.56
C GLY A 70 9.79 -6.87 9.51
N PHE A 71 9.05 -7.75 10.19
CA PHE A 71 9.25 -9.20 10.08
C PHE A 71 8.97 -9.71 8.68
N LEU A 72 7.84 -9.32 8.06
CA LEU A 72 7.50 -9.71 6.69
C LEU A 72 8.58 -9.26 5.70
N GLU A 73 9.09 -8.04 5.82
CA GLU A 73 10.16 -7.53 4.96
C GLU A 73 11.47 -8.31 5.11
N LEU A 74 11.86 -8.66 6.34
CA LEU A 74 13.15 -9.28 6.62
C LEU A 74 13.15 -10.80 6.41
N ALA A 75 12.00 -11.46 6.58
CA ALA A 75 11.88 -12.91 6.57
C ALA A 75 11.10 -13.47 5.37
N VAL A 76 10.12 -12.74 4.82
CA VAL A 76 9.18 -13.27 3.82
C VAL A 76 9.32 -12.58 2.45
N MET A 77 9.38 -11.26 2.40
CA MET A 77 9.54 -10.46 1.17
C MET A 77 11.00 -10.37 0.73
N LYS A 78 11.71 -11.49 0.83
CA LYS A 78 13.01 -11.68 0.20
C LYS A 78 12.85 -12.69 -0.93
N ASP A 79 13.60 -12.44 -1.98
CA ASP A 79 13.79 -13.39 -3.06
C ASP A 79 14.71 -14.51 -2.56
N ILE A 80 14.12 -15.51 -1.89
CA ILE A 80 14.84 -16.60 -1.22
C ILE A 80 15.04 -17.79 -2.18
N THR A 81 14.13 -17.95 -3.15
CA THR A 81 14.08 -19.11 -4.05
C THR A 81 14.34 -18.79 -5.52
N GLY A 82 14.62 -17.53 -5.89
CA GLY A 82 14.95 -17.15 -7.26
C GLY A 82 13.71 -16.93 -8.12
N GLY A 83 12.89 -15.94 -7.74
CA GLY A 83 11.71 -15.53 -8.49
C GLY A 83 12.04 -15.21 -9.96
N GLU A 84 11.08 -15.46 -10.87
CA GLU A 84 11.25 -15.24 -12.32
C GLU A 84 11.69 -13.80 -12.66
N PHE A 85 11.40 -12.84 -11.75
CA PHE A 85 11.78 -11.45 -11.91
C PHE A 85 11.90 -10.69 -10.58
N VAL A 86 12.61 -9.57 -10.63
CA VAL A 86 12.76 -8.63 -9.51
C VAL A 86 11.39 -8.15 -9.00
N GLY A 87 11.07 -8.46 -7.75
CA GLY A 87 9.80 -8.10 -7.10
C GLY A 87 8.74 -9.21 -7.11
N ASP A 88 9.10 -10.42 -7.55
CA ASP A 88 8.25 -11.59 -7.36
C ASP A 88 8.37 -12.12 -5.92
N PHE A 89 7.37 -11.85 -5.09
CA PHE A 89 7.29 -12.34 -3.71
C PHE A 89 6.40 -13.58 -3.57
N ARG A 90 5.95 -14.16 -4.69
CA ARG A 90 5.08 -15.34 -4.65
C ARG A 90 5.87 -16.57 -4.23
N ASN A 91 7.20 -16.57 -4.43
CA ASN A 91 8.13 -17.63 -4.01
C ASN A 91 7.56 -19.05 -4.29
N ASP A 92 6.90 -19.23 -5.44
CA ASP A 92 6.16 -20.44 -5.84
C ASP A 92 5.11 -20.98 -4.85
N ALA A 93 4.74 -20.20 -3.83
CA ALA A 93 3.82 -20.58 -2.77
C ALA A 93 2.36 -20.21 -3.06
N LEU A 94 2.12 -19.25 -3.95
CA LEU A 94 0.78 -18.76 -4.31
C LEU A 94 0.69 -18.55 -5.83
N ASP A 95 0.09 -19.52 -6.52
CA ASP A 95 -0.26 -19.40 -7.94
C ASP A 95 -1.68 -18.86 -8.10
N PHE A 96 -1.80 -17.57 -8.41
CA PHE A 96 -3.06 -16.93 -8.81
C PHE A 96 -3.35 -17.14 -10.31
N GLY A 97 -3.05 -18.33 -10.85
CA GLY A 97 -3.15 -18.67 -12.27
C GLY A 97 -2.07 -17.99 -13.13
N TRP A 98 -0.98 -17.54 -12.52
CA TRP A 98 0.10 -16.87 -13.23
C TRP A 98 0.83 -17.78 -14.21
N ASP A 99 0.96 -19.05 -13.86
CA ASP A 99 1.63 -20.05 -14.71
C ASP A 99 0.81 -20.41 -15.94
N THR A 100 -0.47 -20.01 -15.97
CA THR A 100 -1.37 -20.22 -17.12
C THR A 100 -1.34 -19.07 -18.13
N PHE A 101 -0.74 -17.92 -17.80
CA PHE A 101 -0.66 -16.78 -18.71
C PHE A 101 0.47 -16.92 -19.72
N ASP A 102 0.21 -16.43 -20.92
CA ASP A 102 1.22 -16.21 -21.95
C ASP A 102 2.21 -15.09 -21.55
N GLU A 103 3.42 -15.16 -22.12
CA GLU A 103 4.50 -14.21 -21.84
C GLU A 103 4.12 -12.75 -22.16
N GLU A 104 3.30 -12.53 -23.19
CA GLU A 104 2.83 -11.18 -23.56
C GLU A 104 1.88 -10.60 -22.50
N THR A 105 0.95 -11.41 -21.99
CA THR A 105 0.10 -11.02 -20.85
C THR A 105 0.92 -10.78 -19.60
N LYS A 106 1.90 -11.64 -19.26
CA LYS A 106 2.78 -11.44 -18.09
C LYS A 106 3.52 -10.09 -18.19
N MET A 107 4.07 -9.77 -19.36
CA MET A 107 4.74 -8.49 -19.60
C MET A 107 3.78 -7.30 -19.50
N THR A 108 2.57 -7.44 -20.02
CA THR A 108 1.54 -6.40 -19.96
C THR A 108 1.11 -6.14 -18.52
N LYS A 109 0.83 -7.17 -17.73
CA LYS A 109 0.42 -7.03 -16.32
C LYS A 109 1.53 -6.39 -15.47
N ARG A 110 2.79 -6.75 -15.70
CA ARG A 110 3.95 -6.12 -15.03
C ARG A 110 4.10 -4.65 -15.43
N ALA A 111 3.87 -4.30 -16.69
CA ALA A 111 3.89 -2.92 -17.15
C ALA A 111 2.73 -2.10 -16.52
N VAL A 112 1.54 -2.70 -16.41
CA VAL A 112 0.39 -2.10 -15.72
C VAL A 112 0.72 -1.86 -14.25
N GLU A 113 1.23 -2.86 -13.54
CA GLU A 113 1.63 -2.72 -12.13
C GLU A 113 2.62 -1.56 -11.93
N LEU A 114 3.64 -1.48 -12.78
CA LEU A 114 4.65 -0.42 -12.70
C LEU A 114 4.04 0.97 -12.94
N ASN A 115 3.17 1.10 -13.94
CA ASN A 115 2.53 2.37 -14.25
C ASN A 115 1.51 2.79 -13.19
N GLN A 116 0.78 1.83 -12.61
CA GLN A 116 -0.09 2.09 -11.46
C GLN A 116 0.71 2.52 -10.23
N GLY A 117 1.85 1.88 -9.96
CA GLY A 117 2.78 2.29 -8.91
C GLY A 117 3.27 3.73 -9.08
N ARG A 118 3.65 4.11 -10.30
CA ARG A 118 4.08 5.48 -10.63
C ARG A 118 2.96 6.50 -10.45
N ALA A 119 1.75 6.18 -10.94
CA ALA A 119 0.59 7.05 -10.78
C ALA A 119 0.22 7.22 -9.30
N ALA A 120 0.25 6.13 -8.53
CA ALA A 120 -0.07 6.14 -7.10
C ALA A 120 0.97 6.92 -6.27
N GLN A 121 2.26 6.89 -6.65
CA GLN A 121 3.28 7.73 -6.00
C GLN A 121 2.96 9.22 -6.12
N MET A 122 2.58 9.66 -7.32
CA MET A 122 2.18 11.04 -7.56
C MET A 122 0.84 11.37 -6.87
N GLY A 123 -0.11 10.43 -6.90
CA GLY A 123 -1.42 10.59 -6.26
C GLY A 123 -1.34 10.70 -4.75
N LEU A 124 -0.56 9.85 -4.08
CA LEU A 124 -0.40 9.90 -2.63
C LEU A 124 0.31 11.18 -2.18
N LEU A 125 1.33 11.62 -2.94
CA LEU A 125 1.98 12.90 -2.68
C LEU A 125 1.01 14.08 -2.81
N ALA A 126 0.18 14.08 -3.86
CA ALA A 126 -0.86 15.10 -4.04
C ALA A 126 -1.85 15.08 -2.87
N LEU A 127 -2.34 13.91 -2.46
CA LEU A 127 -3.24 13.76 -1.31
C LEU A 127 -2.61 14.32 -0.03
N MET A 128 -1.36 13.96 0.29
CA MET A 128 -0.68 14.49 1.48
C MET A 128 -0.54 16.02 1.47
N ILE A 129 -0.21 16.60 0.31
CA ILE A 129 -0.07 18.06 0.18
C ILE A 129 -1.44 18.74 0.31
N HIS A 130 -2.46 18.27 -0.40
CA HIS A 130 -3.79 18.85 -0.37
C HIS A 130 -4.48 18.70 1.00
N ASP A 131 -4.23 17.60 1.70
CA ASP A 131 -4.65 17.38 3.09
C ASP A 131 -4.02 18.44 4.02
N LYS A 132 -2.73 18.72 3.87
CA LYS A 132 -2.03 19.76 4.65
C LYS A 132 -2.36 21.20 4.25
N LEU A 133 -2.79 21.42 3.02
CA LEU A 133 -3.32 22.71 2.58
C LEU A 133 -4.78 22.92 3.00
N GLY A 134 -5.47 21.87 3.49
CA GLY A 134 -6.86 21.93 3.92
C GLY A 134 -7.87 22.03 2.77
N ASN A 135 -7.47 21.67 1.55
CA ASN A 135 -8.33 21.75 0.37
C ASN A 135 -8.60 20.37 -0.26
N VAL A 136 -8.37 19.30 0.50
CA VAL A 136 -8.56 17.93 0.01
C VAL A 136 -10.03 17.60 -0.25
N GLU A 137 -10.94 18.22 0.50
CA GLU A 137 -12.39 18.02 0.37
C GLU A 137 -12.93 18.52 -0.99
N ASP A 138 -12.26 19.48 -1.63
CA ASP A 138 -12.63 19.97 -2.97
C ASP A 138 -12.52 18.89 -4.06
N PHE A 139 -11.72 17.84 -3.83
CA PHE A 139 -11.52 16.74 -4.76
C PHE A 139 -12.50 15.60 -4.57
N PHE A 140 -13.12 15.50 -3.40
CA PHE A 140 -14.07 14.43 -3.10
C PHE A 140 -15.47 14.85 -3.50
N PRO A 141 -16.29 13.92 -4.03
CA PRO A 141 -17.70 14.21 -4.23
C PRO A 141 -18.31 14.59 -2.87
N SER A 142 -18.97 15.75 -2.83
CA SER A 142 -19.71 16.19 -1.65
C SER A 142 -20.72 15.10 -1.27
N ALA A 143 -20.63 14.61 -0.03
CA ALA A 143 -21.62 13.71 0.55
C ALA A 143 -23.00 14.37 0.66
#